data_AF-A0A2S5CVF5-F1
#
_entry.id   AF-A0A2S5CVF5-F1
#
_cell.length_a   1.000
_cell.length_b   1.000
_cell.length_c   1.000
_cell.angle_alpha   90.00
_cell.angle_beta   90.00
_cell.angle_gamma   90.00
#
_symmetry.space_group_name_H-M   'P 1'
#
loop_
_entity.id
_entity.type
_entity.pdbx_description
1 polymer ?
#
loop_
_entity_poly.entity_id
_entity_poly.type
_entity_poly.pdbx_seq_one_letter_code
_entity_poly.pdbx_strand_id
1 'polypeptide(L)'
;MLLFEKKIDAREEDIFSELHHFLLRKNNRQLTNDEIVALTGISSDLLYKWVKTGKLKTSIFPNLGAPCERCGKITQAKICVNCASTIVNTLKQEEKDEAWFNKIQRNNPRANAYHYK
;
A
#
# COMPACT_ATOMS: atom_id res chain seq x y z
N MET A 1 -25.80 2.89 18.60
CA MET A 1 -26.73 2.42 17.54
C MET A 1 -25.88 2.19 16.30
N LEU A 2 -25.69 0.94 15.91
CA LEU A 2 -25.03 0.59 14.66
C LEU A 2 -26.02 0.78 13.51
N LEU A 3 -25.62 1.48 12.44
CA LEU A 3 -26.52 1.78 11.33
C LEU A 3 -26.86 0.54 10.47
N PHE A 4 -26.02 -0.51 10.46
CA PHE A 4 -26.14 -1.66 9.55
C PHE A 4 -26.24 -3.02 10.26
N GLU A 5 -26.84 -3.08 11.46
CA GLU A 5 -26.88 -4.29 12.30
C GLU A 5 -27.58 -5.52 11.68
N LYS A 6 -28.32 -5.41 10.56
CA LYS A 6 -29.16 -6.51 10.02
C LYS A 6 -29.32 -6.57 8.49
N LYS A 7 -28.27 -6.39 7.70
CA LYS A 7 -28.33 -6.66 6.24
C LYS A 7 -27.10 -7.44 5.77
N ILE A 8 -27.08 -8.75 6.06
CA ILE A 8 -26.10 -9.68 5.47
C ILE A 8 -26.62 -10.24 4.12
N ASP A 9 -27.93 -10.17 3.86
CA ASP A 9 -28.56 -10.62 2.60
C ASP A 9 -28.72 -9.52 1.52
N ALA A 10 -28.21 -8.31 1.77
CA ALA A 10 -28.22 -7.25 0.75
C ALA A 10 -27.07 -7.46 -0.23
N ARG A 11 -27.30 -7.16 -1.51
CA ARG A 11 -26.24 -7.25 -2.53
C ARG A 11 -25.11 -6.32 -2.11
N GLU A 12 -23.84 -6.72 -2.31
CA GLU A 12 -22.67 -5.90 -1.96
C GLU A 12 -22.77 -4.46 -2.50
N GLU A 13 -23.48 -4.27 -3.61
CA GLU A 13 -23.77 -3.01 -4.27
C GLU A 13 -24.67 -2.07 -3.44
N ASP A 14 -25.68 -2.60 -2.76
CA ASP A 14 -26.60 -1.82 -1.94
C ASP A 14 -25.89 -1.27 -0.71
N ILE A 15 -25.09 -2.12 -0.06
CA ILE A 15 -24.25 -1.76 1.09
C ILE A 15 -23.24 -0.68 0.69
N PHE A 16 -22.60 -0.84 -0.47
CA PHE A 16 -21.68 0.14 -1.01
C PHE A 16 -22.35 1.49 -1.26
N SER A 17 -23.55 1.49 -1.86
CA SER A 17 -24.31 2.72 -2.13
C SER A 17 -24.64 3.49 -0.85
N GLU A 18 -25.18 2.80 0.15
CA GLU A 18 -25.51 3.40 1.46
C GLU A 18 -24.26 3.95 2.15
N LEU A 19 -23.16 3.18 2.17
CA LEU A 19 -21.86 3.65 2.69
C LEU A 19 -21.33 4.87 1.96
N HIS A 20 -21.38 4.86 0.63
CA HIS A 20 -20.89 5.95 -0.18
C HIS A 20 -21.65 7.25 0.11
N HIS A 21 -22.98 7.17 0.23
CA HIS A 21 -23.80 8.30 0.67
C HIS A 21 -23.47 8.76 2.10
N PHE A 22 -23.20 7.83 3.01
CA PHE A 22 -22.80 8.14 4.38
C PHE A 22 -21.45 8.88 4.42
N LEU A 23 -20.45 8.43 3.67
CA LEU A 23 -19.11 9.01 3.63
C LEU A 23 -19.06 10.36 2.91
N LEU A 24 -19.95 10.61 1.95
CA LEU A 24 -20.00 11.89 1.22
C LEU A 24 -20.36 13.09 2.10
N ARG A 25 -21.01 12.87 3.26
CA ARG A 25 -21.31 13.92 4.24
C ARG A 25 -20.00 14.56 4.74
N LYS A 26 -19.97 15.88 4.83
CA LYS A 26 -18.74 16.67 5.09
C LYS A 26 -17.96 16.20 6.33
N ASN A 27 -18.67 15.86 7.42
CA ASN A 27 -18.06 15.40 8.67
C ASN A 27 -17.49 13.97 8.57
N ASN A 28 -18.05 13.13 7.67
CA ASN A 28 -17.74 11.71 7.59
C ASN A 28 -16.55 11.40 6.65
N ARG A 29 -16.06 12.39 5.90
CA ARG A 29 -14.92 12.22 4.97
C ARG A 29 -13.58 11.98 5.67
N GLN A 30 -13.48 12.45 6.91
CA GLN A 30 -12.28 12.34 7.73
C GLN A 30 -12.31 11.10 8.64
N LEU A 31 -13.33 10.24 8.51
CA LEU A 31 -13.41 9.04 9.34
C LEU A 31 -12.32 8.04 8.96
N THR A 32 -11.75 7.41 9.97
CA THR A 32 -10.83 6.29 9.85
C THR A 32 -11.57 4.98 9.57
N ASN A 33 -10.85 3.97 9.10
CA ASN A 33 -11.42 2.64 8.87
C ASN A 33 -12.18 2.10 10.10
N ASP A 34 -11.59 2.24 11.28
CA ASP A 34 -12.14 1.69 12.52
C ASP A 34 -13.40 2.44 12.96
N GLU A 35 -13.43 3.77 12.81
CA GLU A 35 -14.62 4.58 13.07
C GLU A 35 -15.77 4.25 12.11
N ILE A 36 -15.45 4.01 10.83
CA ILE A 36 -16.47 3.60 9.85
C ILE A 36 -17.04 2.25 10.25
N VAL A 37 -16.19 1.27 10.59
CA VAL A 37 -16.63 -0.05 11.06
C VAL A 37 -17.47 0.08 12.33
N ALA A 38 -17.09 0.95 13.27
CA ALA A 38 -17.82 1.17 14.51
C ALA A 38 -19.16 1.91 14.33
N LEU A 39 -19.28 2.83 13.38
CA LEU A 39 -20.52 3.58 13.13
C LEU A 39 -21.48 2.82 12.21
N THR A 40 -20.92 2.15 11.21
CA THR A 40 -21.71 1.45 10.21
C THR A 40 -21.98 0.01 10.64
N GLY A 41 -21.01 -0.70 11.22
CA GLY A 41 -21.13 -2.12 11.56
C GLY A 41 -20.79 -3.04 10.39
N ILE A 42 -20.19 -2.51 9.33
CA ILE A 42 -19.74 -3.28 8.16
C ILE A 42 -18.37 -3.90 8.46
N SER A 43 -18.11 -5.08 7.88
CA SER A 43 -16.82 -5.75 8.05
C SER A 43 -15.67 -4.93 7.47
N SER A 44 -14.55 -4.89 8.19
CA SER A 44 -13.30 -4.27 7.73
C SER A 44 -12.84 -4.84 6.39
N ASP A 45 -13.10 -6.13 6.14
CA ASP A 45 -12.69 -6.81 4.92
C ASP A 45 -13.40 -6.27 3.67
N LEU A 46 -14.70 -5.96 3.76
CA LEU A 46 -15.45 -5.33 2.67
C LEU A 46 -14.93 -3.92 2.38
N LEU A 47 -14.66 -3.16 3.43
CA LEU A 47 -14.06 -1.83 3.32
C LEU A 47 -12.72 -1.91 2.58
N TYR A 48 -11.84 -2.84 2.97
CA TYR A 48 -10.55 -3.05 2.32
C TYR A 48 -10.71 -3.49 0.86
N LYS A 49 -11.70 -4.32 0.53
CA LYS A 49 -12.01 -4.75 -0.85
C LYS A 49 -12.36 -3.54 -1.72
N TRP A 50 -13.18 -2.61 -1.25
CA TRP A 50 -13.57 -1.41 -2.00
C TRP A 50 -12.44 -0.39 -2.16
N VAL A 51 -11.58 -0.25 -1.15
CA VAL A 51 -10.37 0.58 -1.26
C VAL A 51 -9.39 -0.04 -2.26
N LYS A 52 -9.14 -1.35 -2.18
CA LYS A 52 -8.24 -2.07 -3.11
C LYS A 52 -8.72 -2.05 -4.56
N THR A 53 -10.03 -2.16 -4.77
CA THR A 53 -10.63 -2.09 -6.12
C THR A 53 -10.72 -0.65 -6.66
N GLY A 54 -10.41 0.37 -5.85
CA GLY A 54 -10.45 1.77 -6.26
C GLY A 54 -11.85 2.37 -6.34
N LYS A 55 -12.89 1.68 -5.82
CA LYS A 55 -14.25 2.22 -5.75
C LYS A 55 -14.34 3.42 -4.79
N LEU A 56 -13.54 3.41 -3.72
CA LEU A 56 -13.41 4.55 -2.80
C LEU A 56 -12.13 5.32 -3.11
N LYS A 57 -12.29 6.53 -3.65
CA LYS A 57 -11.15 7.39 -4.02
C LYS A 57 -10.52 8.01 -2.78
N THR A 58 -9.23 7.75 -2.60
CA THR A 58 -8.42 8.28 -1.50
C THR A 58 -8.28 9.80 -1.52
N SER A 59 -8.47 10.43 -2.69
CA SER A 59 -8.52 11.90 -2.82
C SER A 59 -9.70 12.54 -2.08
N ILE A 60 -10.81 11.81 -1.93
CA ILE A 60 -12.02 12.30 -1.24
C ILE A 60 -12.00 11.88 0.24
N PHE A 61 -11.40 10.71 0.52
CA PHE A 61 -11.35 10.09 1.83
C PHE A 61 -9.88 9.93 2.29
N PRO A 62 -9.27 10.98 2.87
CA PRO A 62 -7.85 10.98 3.22
C PRO A 62 -7.50 9.97 4.35
N ASN A 63 -8.43 9.69 5.27
CA ASN A 63 -8.16 8.79 6.40
C ASN A 63 -8.57 7.34 6.14
N LEU A 64 -9.08 7.07 4.93
CA LEU A 64 -9.48 5.73 4.49
C LEU A 64 -8.31 5.03 3.80
N GLY A 65 -8.08 3.76 4.13
CA GLY A 65 -7.00 2.98 3.53
C GLY A 65 -7.26 1.48 3.51
N ALA A 66 -6.39 0.75 2.82
CA ALA A 66 -6.34 -0.70 2.84
C ALA A 66 -5.00 -1.18 3.42
N PRO A 67 -4.93 -2.39 4.00
CA PRO A 67 -3.67 -2.95 4.45
C PRO A 67 -2.71 -3.15 3.26
N CYS A 68 -1.47 -2.71 3.42
CA CYS A 68 -0.39 -2.91 2.47
C CYS A 68 -0.19 -4.40 2.20
N GLU A 69 -0.09 -4.79 0.93
CA GLU A 69 0.09 -6.21 0.56
C GLU A 69 1.41 -6.83 1.05
N ARG A 70 2.42 -5.99 1.35
CA ARG A 70 3.74 -6.45 1.80
C ARG A 70 3.88 -6.49 3.33
N CYS A 71 3.36 -5.50 4.05
CA CYS A 71 3.59 -5.35 5.49
C CYS A 71 2.32 -5.21 6.34
N GLY A 72 1.14 -5.19 5.74
CA GLY A 72 -0.14 -5.05 6.44
C GLY A 72 -0.47 -3.65 6.96
N LYS A 73 0.45 -2.68 6.92
CA LYS A 73 0.19 -1.30 7.36
C LYS A 73 -0.90 -0.64 6.52
N ILE A 74 -1.86 0.03 7.16
CA ILE A 74 -2.91 0.78 6.47
C ILE A 74 -2.28 1.87 5.59
N THR A 75 -2.64 1.86 4.31
CA THR A 75 -2.16 2.80 3.31
C THR A 75 -3.23 3.01 2.23
N GLN A 76 -3.12 4.11 1.51
CA GLN A 76 -4.01 4.45 0.40
C GLN A 76 -3.63 3.76 -0.91
N ALA A 77 -2.41 3.22 -1.00
CA ALA A 77 -1.89 2.58 -2.19
C ALA A 77 -1.83 1.05 -2.03
N LYS A 78 -1.59 0.32 -3.12
CA LYS A 78 -1.39 -1.14 -3.06
C LYS A 78 -0.21 -1.54 -2.14
N ILE A 79 0.85 -0.73 -2.16
CA ILE A 79 2.05 -0.90 -1.35
C ILE A 79 2.34 0.42 -0.65
N CYS A 80 2.68 0.38 0.65
CA CYS A 80 3.00 1.60 1.39
C CYS A 80 4.34 2.19 0.93
N VAL A 81 4.53 3.49 1.16
CA VAL A 81 5.72 4.24 0.73
C VAL A 81 7.02 3.58 1.21
N ASN A 82 7.05 3.13 2.47
CA ASN A 82 8.22 2.46 3.03
C ASN A 82 8.57 1.16 2.29
N CYS A 83 7.55 0.34 1.99
CA CYS A 83 7.74 -0.90 1.25
C CYS A 83 8.21 -0.64 -0.18
N ALA A 84 7.64 0.37 -0.84
CA ALA A 84 8.06 0.79 -2.17
C ALA A 84 9.51 1.30 -2.17
N SER A 85 9.89 2.14 -1.21
CA SER A 85 11.25 2.67 -1.11
C SER A 85 12.28 1.57 -0.83
N THR A 86 11.95 0.56 -0.03
CA THR A 86 12.85 -0.59 0.18
C THR A 86 13.11 -1.32 -1.13
N ILE A 87 12.06 -1.59 -1.91
CA ILE A 87 12.19 -2.31 -3.20
C ILE A 87 13.09 -1.53 -4.15
N VAL A 88 12.84 -0.22 -4.29
CA VAL A 88 13.67 0.65 -5.15
C VAL A 88 15.12 0.70 -4.67
N ASN A 89 15.33 0.78 -3.36
CA ASN A 89 16.68 0.80 -2.80
C ASN A 89 17.44 -0.51 -3.01
N THR A 90 16.77 -1.66 -2.89
CA THR A 90 17.37 -2.97 -3.18
C THR A 90 17.84 -3.03 -4.63
N LEU A 91 16.98 -2.68 -5.59
CA LEU A 91 17.34 -2.66 -7.01
C LEU A 91 18.53 -1.74 -7.29
N LYS A 92 18.51 -0.53 -6.71
CA LYS A 92 19.60 0.43 -6.85
C LYS A 92 20.91 -0.06 -6.22
N GLN A 93 20.83 -0.88 -5.17
CA GLN A 93 22.01 -1.46 -4.55
C GLN A 93 22.61 -2.54 -5.46
N GLU A 94 21.78 -3.40 -6.06
CA GLU A 94 22.22 -4.42 -7.02
C GLU A 94 22.93 -3.79 -8.23
N GLU A 95 22.37 -2.70 -8.81
CA GLU A 95 23.01 -1.96 -9.90
C GLU A 95 24.38 -1.39 -9.51
N LYS A 96 24.52 -0.89 -8.28
CA LYS A 96 25.80 -0.38 -7.77
C LYS A 96 26.82 -1.49 -7.58
N ASP A 97 26.39 -2.61 -7.02
CA ASP A 97 27.24 -3.76 -6.78
C ASP A 97 27.73 -4.33 -8.12
N GLU A 98 26.86 -4.46 -9.12
CA GLU A 98 27.23 -4.84 -10.49
C GLU A 98 28.23 -3.86 -11.12
N ALA A 99 27.99 -2.56 -11.01
CA ALA A 99 28.91 -1.54 -11.50
C ALA A 99 30.29 -1.60 -10.80
N TRP A 100 30.30 -1.90 -9.50
CA TRP A 100 31.52 -2.08 -8.72
C TRP A 100 32.29 -3.33 -9.14
N PHE A 101 31.61 -4.48 -9.27
CA PHE A 101 32.21 -5.72 -9.77
C PHE A 101 32.81 -5.53 -11.17
N ASN A 102 32.08 -4.89 -12.09
CA ASN A 102 32.56 -4.59 -13.44
C ASN A 102 33.83 -3.71 -13.44
N LYS A 103 33.93 -2.74 -12.53
CA LYS A 103 35.14 -1.94 -12.36
C LYS A 103 36.32 -2.78 -11.86
N ILE A 104 36.10 -3.67 -10.90
CA ILE A 104 37.16 -4.55 -10.37
C ILE A 104 37.67 -5.54 -11.43
N GLN A 105 36.77 -6.16 -12.20
CA GLN A 105 37.14 -7.10 -13.25
C GLN A 105 37.98 -6.42 -14.34
N ARG A 106 37.61 -5.20 -14.75
CA ARG A 106 38.40 -4.41 -15.73
C ARG A 106 39.78 -4.01 -15.20
N ASN A 107 39.92 -3.85 -13.88
CA ASN A 107 41.14 -3.36 -13.27
C ASN A 107 42.07 -4.47 -12.76
N ASN A 108 41.97 -5.71 -13.25
CA ASN A 108 42.88 -6.81 -12.93
C ASN A 108 44.30 -6.49 -13.47
N PRO A 109 45.25 -6.03 -12.63
CA PRO A 109 46.61 -5.73 -13.06
C PRO A 109 47.38 -7.05 -12.96
N ARG A 110 47.21 -7.92 -13.94
CA ARG A 110 48.08 -9.09 -14.10
C ARG A 110 48.91 -8.92 -15.37
N ALA A 111 50.12 -8.38 -15.20
CA ALA A 111 51.31 -8.78 -15.97
C ALA A 111 52.65 -8.13 -15.54
N ASN A 112 52.75 -7.32 -14.47
CA ASN A 112 54.07 -6.84 -14.00
C ASN A 112 54.45 -7.50 -12.65
N ALA A 113 54.60 -8.82 -12.68
CA ALA A 113 55.20 -9.56 -11.58
C ALA A 113 56.70 -9.76 -11.86
N TYR A 114 57.52 -8.97 -11.16
CA TYR A 114 58.94 -9.17 -10.83
C TYR A 114 59.95 -9.40 -11.96
N HIS A 115 60.68 -8.34 -12.33
CA HIS A 115 61.99 -8.46 -12.99
C HIS A 115 63.08 -8.41 -11.91
N TYR A 116 63.64 -9.57 -11.55
CA TYR A 116 64.85 -9.65 -10.71
C TYR A 116 66.08 -9.41 -11.61
N LYS A 117 67.07 -8.67 -11.08
CA LYS A 117 68.31 -8.30 -11.79
C LYS A 117 69.43 -9.29 -11.52
#